data_AF-A0A914FDN4-F1
#
_entry.id   AF-A0A914FDN4-F1
#
_cell.length_a   1.000
_cell.length_b   1.000
_cell.length_c   1.000
_cell.angle_alpha   90.00
_cell.angle_beta   90.00
_cell.angle_gamma   90.00
#
_symmetry.space_group_name_H-M   'P 1'
#
loop_
_entity.id
_entity.type
_entity.pdbx_description
1 polymer ?
#
loop_
_entity_poly.entity_id
_entity_poly.type
_entity_poly.pdbx_seq_one_letter_code
_entity_poly.pdbx_strand_id
1 'polypeptide(L)'
;MDVDDPMGEGKLTNIDETQTFGEIHVSEFKDNRQIRIAAHSHVVGLGLEPNGEANDMKGGLVGQKSAREACGIIVDLIKQKKMSGRAVLLAGPPGSGKTAIAMAIAQELGDKVPFYPIVASEVYSSEVKKTEMLMEGIRKAISLQIKDTITYYEGEVTEITPIEDTNAGNAYGKTYKHITLTLRSVSNWKKLQIDGELYDSLLKQHVEVGDVIFLDNTNGIVKRKGKSDAYRSAHDIEQDTYVPLPTGTRKGKSDAYRSAHDIEQDTYVPLPTGTVDKTMEEVKYVTLHSLDQANAEPRGSREGGLSGFLQRALKPKKTEITERLRSEVNKIVNQYIENGRAVLYPGVLFIDEVHMLDMECFTFLHRALESSHSPVVVFATNRGLSKMRGSDEVVPFGLPPDIIDRLLIIPTRSYPKADIKRIVAIRAKAEGVELDAEALNKLAEIGFSSSLRYTIQLLTPCKLLAGVSEGGTITANVIEEVQDLFMDARTSASKLTAKEAEKTVATASQA
;
A
#
# COMPACT_ATOMS: atom_id res chain seq x y z
N MET A 1 -17.94 52.46 -56.13
CA MET A 1 -17.65 51.40 -57.13
C MET A 1 -16.57 50.50 -56.56
N ASP A 2 -16.76 49.97 -55.35
CA ASP A 2 -17.77 49.00 -54.90
C ASP A 2 -17.20 47.58 -55.05
N VAL A 3 -16.48 47.15 -54.02
CA VAL A 3 -16.41 45.74 -53.61
C VAL A 3 -16.25 45.74 -52.09
N ASP A 4 -17.36 45.75 -51.37
CA ASP A 4 -17.44 45.25 -49.99
C ASP A 4 -18.78 44.51 -49.88
N ASP A 5 -18.69 43.20 -49.85
CA ASP A 5 -19.80 42.25 -49.70
C ASP A 5 -20.09 42.11 -48.18
N PRO A 6 -21.32 42.38 -47.71
CA PRO A 6 -21.63 42.32 -46.29
C PRO A 6 -21.86 40.87 -45.83
N MET A 7 -21.33 40.60 -44.63
CA MET A 7 -21.56 39.46 -43.76
C MET A 7 -22.90 38.72 -43.96
N GLY A 8 -22.81 37.46 -44.37
CA GLY A 8 -23.89 36.49 -44.22
C GLY A 8 -24.04 36.05 -42.76
N GLU A 9 -25.21 36.30 -42.19
CA GLU A 9 -25.64 35.77 -40.90
C GLU A 9 -25.71 34.23 -40.93
N GLY A 10 -24.69 33.59 -40.37
CA GLY A 10 -24.69 32.16 -40.07
C GLY A 10 -25.37 31.89 -38.74
N LYS A 11 -26.54 31.24 -38.78
CA LYS A 11 -27.28 30.71 -37.63
C LYS A 11 -26.35 29.98 -36.65
N LEU A 12 -26.20 30.55 -35.45
CA LEU A 12 -25.71 29.84 -34.27
C LEU A 12 -26.75 28.77 -33.90
N THR A 13 -26.46 27.53 -34.28
CA THR A 13 -27.09 26.37 -33.65
C THR A 13 -26.31 26.10 -32.38
N ASN A 14 -26.95 26.34 -31.23
CA ASN A 14 -26.46 25.86 -29.95
C ASN A 14 -26.44 24.33 -30.01
N ILE A 15 -25.26 23.76 -30.23
CA ILE A 15 -25.01 22.36 -29.92
C ILE A 15 -24.70 22.35 -28.43
N ASP A 16 -25.69 22.03 -27.61
CA ASP A 16 -25.48 21.52 -26.26
C ASP A 16 -24.71 20.19 -26.40
N GLU A 17 -23.39 20.27 -26.58
CA GLU A 17 -22.50 19.15 -26.32
C GLU A 17 -22.37 19.00 -24.81
N THR A 18 -23.41 18.48 -24.16
CA THR A 18 -23.20 17.70 -22.94
C THR A 18 -22.46 16.43 -23.35
N GLN A 19 -21.14 16.55 -23.52
CA GLN A 19 -20.25 15.40 -23.50
C GLN A 19 -20.43 14.73 -22.12
N THR A 20 -21.23 13.67 -22.09
CA THR A 20 -21.25 12.68 -21.02
C THR A 20 -19.88 12.02 -20.96
N PHE A 21 -18.98 12.61 -20.19
CA PHE A 21 -17.68 12.01 -19.90
C PHE A 21 -17.76 11.12 -18.67
N GLY A 22 -17.56 9.83 -18.92
CA GLY A 22 -16.63 8.97 -18.19
C GLY A 22 -17.06 8.54 -16.79
N GLU A 23 -17.49 7.29 -16.67
CA GLU A 23 -17.37 6.54 -15.43
C GLU A 23 -15.90 6.50 -14.97
N ILE A 24 -15.66 6.60 -13.66
CA ILE A 24 -14.31 6.48 -13.11
C ILE A 24 -13.85 5.03 -13.30
N HIS A 25 -12.81 4.81 -14.10
CA HIS A 25 -12.19 3.49 -14.22
C HIS A 25 -11.38 3.15 -12.94
N VAL A 26 -12.05 2.58 -11.95
CA VAL A 26 -11.41 2.05 -10.74
C VAL A 26 -10.98 0.61 -10.98
N SER A 27 -9.73 0.41 -11.40
CA SER A 27 -9.15 -0.95 -11.49
C SER A 27 -8.52 -1.37 -10.15
N GLU A 28 -8.85 -2.57 -9.65
CA GLU A 28 -8.26 -3.15 -8.45
C GLU A 28 -6.73 -3.33 -8.62
N PHE A 29 -5.94 -2.76 -7.72
CA PHE A 29 -4.55 -3.18 -7.51
C PHE A 29 -4.51 -4.17 -6.35
N LYS A 30 -4.40 -5.47 -6.65
CA LYS A 30 -4.03 -6.49 -5.66
C LYS A 30 -2.51 -6.67 -5.70
N ASP A 31 -1.80 -6.01 -4.79
CA ASP A 31 -0.36 -6.27 -4.58
C ASP A 31 -0.21 -7.57 -3.76
N ASN A 32 -0.11 -8.70 -4.46
CA ASN A 32 0.01 -10.05 -3.88
C ASN A 32 1.44 -10.36 -3.38
N ARG A 33 2.18 -9.35 -2.91
CA ARG A 33 3.50 -9.55 -2.30
C ARG A 33 3.31 -9.96 -0.84
N GLN A 34 3.93 -11.08 -0.46
CA GLN A 34 4.17 -11.39 0.96
C GLN A 34 4.64 -10.11 1.67
N ILE A 35 3.90 -9.68 2.69
CA ILE A 35 4.15 -8.43 3.41
C ILE A 35 5.55 -8.53 4.01
N ARG A 36 6.53 -7.88 3.38
CA ARG A 36 7.87 -7.73 3.95
C ARG A 36 7.71 -7.05 5.31
N ILE A 37 8.29 -7.62 6.37
CA ILE A 37 8.26 -7.03 7.71
C ILE A 37 9.05 -5.71 7.65
N ALA A 38 8.34 -4.60 7.47
CA ALA A 38 8.94 -3.28 7.46
C ALA A 38 9.48 -2.91 8.85
N ALA A 39 10.42 -1.97 8.91
CA ALA A 39 11.05 -1.51 10.15
C ALA A 39 10.05 -1.07 11.24
N HIS A 40 8.82 -0.69 10.84
CA HIS A 40 7.80 -0.18 11.75
C HIS A 40 6.50 -1.02 11.81
N SER A 41 6.42 -2.18 11.14
CA SER A 41 5.19 -3.01 11.09
C SER A 41 4.61 -3.45 12.45
N HIS A 42 5.38 -3.31 13.53
CA HIS A 42 4.99 -3.63 14.90
C HIS A 42 4.18 -2.51 15.60
N VAL A 43 4.13 -1.30 15.00
CA VAL A 43 3.43 -0.14 15.55
C VAL A 43 1.98 -0.18 15.08
N VAL A 44 1.05 -0.18 16.03
CA VAL A 44 -0.39 -0.30 15.80
C VAL A 44 -1.20 0.89 16.34
N GLY A 45 -0.53 1.86 16.97
CA GLY A 45 -1.18 3.09 17.47
C GLY A 45 -0.28 3.86 18.43
N LEU A 46 -0.77 4.99 18.95
CA LEU A 46 0.00 5.81 19.89
C LEU A 46 0.06 5.20 21.29
N GLY A 47 -0.80 4.23 21.60
CA GLY A 47 -0.81 3.52 22.89
C GLY A 47 -1.17 4.43 24.06
N LEU A 48 -2.12 5.34 23.84
CA LEU A 48 -2.64 6.23 24.88
C LEU A 48 -3.76 5.54 25.65
N GLU A 49 -3.98 6.01 26.87
CA GLU A 49 -5.18 5.70 27.65
C GLU A 49 -6.31 6.71 27.31
N PRO A 50 -7.58 6.43 27.67
CA PRO A 50 -8.70 7.32 27.35
C PRO A 50 -8.58 8.75 27.92
N ASN A 51 -7.75 8.94 28.95
CA ASN A 51 -7.43 10.25 29.52
C ASN A 51 -6.33 11.00 28.76
N GLY A 52 -5.75 10.41 27.71
CA GLY A 52 -4.68 10.97 26.89
C GLY A 52 -3.26 10.64 27.36
N GLU A 53 -3.08 9.97 28.50
CA GLU A 53 -1.76 9.62 29.03
C GLU A 53 -1.11 8.47 28.26
N ALA A 54 0.21 8.56 28.04
CA ALA A 54 0.93 7.51 27.34
C ALA A 54 1.35 6.37 28.29
N ASN A 55 0.87 5.16 27.97
CA ASN A 55 1.30 3.95 28.64
C ASN A 55 2.77 3.61 28.26
N ASP A 56 3.58 3.14 29.22
CA ASP A 56 5.00 2.82 29.01
C ASP A 56 5.27 1.86 27.84
N MET A 57 4.37 0.89 27.59
CA MET A 57 4.51 -0.11 26.53
C MET A 57 3.14 -0.53 25.98
N LYS A 58 2.65 0.19 24.97
CA LYS A 58 1.34 -0.05 24.32
C LYS A 58 1.38 0.47 22.88
N GLY A 59 0.56 -0.11 22.00
CA GLY A 59 0.51 0.30 20.60
C GLY A 59 1.77 -0.03 19.78
N GLY A 60 2.65 -0.90 20.30
CA GLY A 60 3.95 -1.20 19.71
C GLY A 60 5.02 -0.13 19.96
N LEU A 61 4.69 0.94 20.69
CA LEU A 61 5.64 1.97 21.12
C LEU A 61 6.09 1.72 22.57
N VAL A 62 7.32 2.13 22.86
CA VAL A 62 7.91 2.07 24.21
C VAL A 62 8.41 3.46 24.58
N GLY A 63 8.12 3.92 25.79
CA GLY A 63 8.59 5.23 26.26
C GLY A 63 8.05 6.38 25.40
N GLN A 64 8.86 7.43 25.19
CA GLN A 64 8.51 8.68 24.48
C GLN A 64 7.14 9.26 24.87
N LYS A 65 6.79 9.21 26.16
CA LYS A 65 5.46 9.57 26.66
C LYS A 65 5.00 10.95 26.22
N SER A 66 5.81 11.97 26.50
CA SER A 66 5.49 13.35 26.15
C SER A 66 5.28 13.56 24.64
N ALA A 67 6.06 12.89 23.78
CA ALA A 67 5.88 13.00 22.34
C ALA A 67 4.59 12.30 21.88
N ARG A 68 4.26 11.14 22.48
CA ARG A 68 3.03 10.38 22.17
C ARG A 68 1.78 11.11 22.64
N GLU A 69 1.80 11.68 23.84
CA GLU A 69 0.73 12.52 24.39
C GLU A 69 0.48 13.75 23.50
N ALA A 70 1.56 14.46 23.11
CA ALA A 70 1.46 15.57 22.17
C ALA A 70 0.85 15.13 20.83
N CYS A 71 1.27 13.98 20.30
CA CYS A 71 0.69 13.41 19.09
C CYS A 71 -0.79 12.98 19.26
N GLY A 72 -1.21 12.57 20.46
CA GLY A 72 -2.62 12.32 20.77
C GLY A 72 -3.47 13.58 20.60
N ILE A 73 -2.99 14.70 21.13
CA ILE A 73 -3.63 16.01 20.96
C ILE A 73 -3.69 16.39 19.47
N ILE A 74 -2.61 16.13 18.71
CA ILE A 74 -2.61 16.34 17.26
C ILE A 74 -3.70 15.49 16.59
N VAL A 75 -3.81 14.20 16.91
CA VAL A 75 -4.85 13.32 16.37
C VAL A 75 -6.25 13.86 16.66
N ASP A 76 -6.49 14.36 17.87
CA ASP A 76 -7.78 14.96 18.23
C ASP A 76 -8.06 16.25 17.44
N LEU A 77 -7.05 17.10 17.25
CA LEU A 77 -7.18 18.30 16.42
C LEU A 77 -7.47 17.96 14.95
N ILE A 78 -6.90 16.88 14.43
CA ILE A 78 -7.16 16.38 13.07
C ILE A 78 -8.60 15.90 12.98
N LYS A 79 -9.05 15.06 13.92
CA LYS A 79 -10.43 14.54 13.98
C LYS A 79 -11.45 15.68 14.09
N GLN A 80 -11.11 16.76 14.80
CA GLN A 80 -11.92 17.98 14.90
C GLN A 80 -11.80 18.94 13.71
N LYS A 81 -11.00 18.62 12.68
CA LYS A 81 -10.74 19.47 11.50
C LYS A 81 -10.16 20.85 11.84
N LYS A 82 -9.41 20.97 12.95
CA LYS A 82 -8.78 22.22 13.44
C LYS A 82 -7.29 22.35 13.09
N MET A 83 -6.76 21.46 12.25
CA MET A 83 -5.35 21.43 11.83
C MET A 83 -5.05 22.16 10.52
N SER A 84 -6.02 22.87 9.93
CA SER A 84 -5.83 23.57 8.65
C SER A 84 -4.64 24.55 8.71
N GLY A 85 -3.77 24.50 7.69
CA GLY A 85 -2.60 25.36 7.57
C GLY A 85 -1.45 25.08 8.56
N ARG A 86 -1.53 24.01 9.37
CA ARG A 86 -0.50 23.65 10.36
C ARG A 86 0.20 22.36 9.98
N ALA A 87 1.49 22.30 10.26
CA ALA A 87 2.29 21.08 10.15
C ALA A 87 2.99 20.77 11.49
N VAL A 88 3.34 19.51 11.68
CA VAL A 88 4.02 19.03 12.88
C VAL A 88 5.49 18.81 12.57
N LEU A 89 6.39 19.20 13.47
CA LEU A 89 7.82 18.91 13.38
C LEU A 89 8.24 17.97 14.50
N LEU A 90 8.62 16.75 14.15
CA LEU A 90 9.28 15.82 15.05
C LEU A 90 10.79 16.10 15.04
N ALA A 91 11.30 16.68 16.12
CA ALA A 91 12.71 17.05 16.23
C ALA A 91 13.42 16.16 17.28
N GLY A 92 14.60 15.63 16.96
CA GLY A 92 15.43 14.95 17.96
C GLY A 92 16.42 13.95 17.36
N PRO A 93 17.23 13.28 18.20
CA PRO A 93 18.35 12.46 17.76
C PRO A 93 17.97 11.35 16.74
N PRO A 94 18.90 10.87 15.91
CA PRO A 94 18.66 9.71 15.08
C PRO A 94 18.29 8.49 15.94
N GLY A 95 17.32 7.69 15.49
CA GLY A 95 16.85 6.52 16.24
C GLY A 95 15.90 6.82 17.42
N SER A 96 15.46 8.07 17.61
CA SER A 96 14.51 8.45 18.68
C SER A 96 13.05 8.05 18.43
N GLY A 97 12.73 7.41 17.29
CA GLY A 97 11.38 6.92 16.97
C GLY A 97 10.47 7.91 16.23
N LYS A 98 11.00 8.99 15.63
CA LYS A 98 10.21 9.98 14.86
C LYS A 98 9.28 9.33 13.82
N THR A 99 9.82 8.49 12.95
CA THR A 99 9.04 7.77 11.92
C THR A 99 8.01 6.83 12.53
N ALA A 100 8.34 6.16 13.65
CA ALA A 100 7.42 5.27 14.35
C ALA A 100 6.22 6.04 14.94
N ILE A 101 6.47 7.21 15.53
CA ILE A 101 5.43 8.08 16.07
C ILE A 101 4.56 8.64 14.93
N ALA A 102 5.15 9.07 13.82
CA ALA A 102 4.39 9.54 12.66
C ALA A 102 3.48 8.45 12.08
N MET A 103 3.96 7.21 12.02
CA MET A 103 3.14 6.08 11.58
C MET A 103 2.04 5.76 12.59
N ALA A 104 2.31 5.89 13.89
CA ALA A 104 1.31 5.73 14.94
C ALA A 104 0.18 6.76 14.84
N ILE A 105 0.48 8.01 14.45
CA ILE A 105 -0.55 9.03 14.16
C ILE A 105 -1.50 8.52 13.07
N ALA A 106 -0.98 7.97 11.98
CA ALA A 106 -1.81 7.47 10.89
C ALA A 106 -2.70 6.29 11.34
N GLN A 107 -2.16 5.35 12.12
CA GLN A 107 -2.94 4.24 12.68
C GLN A 107 -4.05 4.73 13.62
N GLU A 108 -3.79 5.77 14.42
CA GLU A 108 -4.77 6.35 15.34
C GLU A 108 -5.90 7.14 14.64
N LEU A 109 -5.63 7.64 13.43
CA LEU A 109 -6.63 8.22 12.54
C LEU A 109 -7.50 7.14 11.89
N GLY A 110 -6.94 5.94 11.68
CA GLY A 110 -7.64 4.71 11.32
C GLY A 110 -6.85 3.84 10.35
N ASP A 111 -7.11 2.52 10.37
CA ASP A 111 -6.41 1.51 9.55
C ASP A 111 -6.48 1.76 8.03
N LYS A 112 -7.45 2.56 7.58
CA LYS A 112 -7.69 2.89 6.16
C LYS A 112 -7.16 4.26 5.77
N VAL A 113 -6.58 4.99 6.72
CA VAL A 113 -5.99 6.31 6.49
C VAL A 113 -4.60 6.12 5.90
N PRO A 114 -4.28 6.73 4.73
CA PRO A 114 -3.00 6.54 4.09
C PRO A 114 -1.88 7.22 4.87
N PHE A 115 -0.76 6.51 5.04
CA PHE A 115 0.51 7.04 5.50
C PHE A 115 1.50 7.03 4.33
N TYR A 116 1.93 8.21 3.88
CA TYR A 116 2.87 8.32 2.77
C TYR A 116 4.20 8.93 3.27
N PRO A 117 5.25 8.10 3.47
CA PRO A 117 6.58 8.59 3.81
C PRO A 117 7.34 9.00 2.54
N ILE A 118 8.00 10.15 2.59
CA ILE A 118 9.01 10.58 1.63
C ILE A 118 10.26 11.04 2.37
N VAL A 119 11.43 10.79 1.79
CA VAL A 119 12.66 11.44 2.25
C VAL A 119 12.80 12.74 1.47
N ALA A 120 13.11 13.86 2.14
CA ALA A 120 13.21 15.17 1.50
C ALA A 120 14.18 15.21 0.30
N SER A 121 15.21 14.36 0.26
CA SER A 121 16.10 14.23 -0.89
C SER A 121 15.44 13.62 -2.14
N GLU A 122 14.39 12.81 -1.98
CA GLU A 122 13.66 12.17 -3.10
C GLU A 122 12.84 13.17 -3.92
N VAL A 123 12.57 14.34 -3.36
CA VAL A 123 11.88 15.45 -4.03
C VAL A 123 12.69 15.98 -5.22
N TYR A 124 14.01 15.81 -5.19
CA TYR A 124 14.92 16.26 -6.25
C TYR A 124 15.08 15.17 -7.29
N SER A 125 14.37 15.32 -8.41
CA SER A 125 14.42 14.40 -9.56
C SER A 125 14.87 15.13 -10.83
N SER A 126 15.53 14.41 -11.73
CA SER A 126 15.83 14.89 -13.09
C SER A 126 14.66 14.69 -14.06
N GLU A 127 13.70 13.84 -13.71
CA GLU A 127 12.56 13.49 -14.58
C GLU A 127 11.35 14.39 -14.34
N VAL A 128 11.16 14.82 -13.09
CA VAL A 128 9.94 15.49 -12.63
C VAL A 128 10.30 16.66 -11.74
N LYS A 129 9.57 17.78 -11.86
CA LYS A 129 9.75 18.94 -10.98
C LYS A 129 9.56 18.59 -9.50
N LYS A 130 10.31 19.27 -8.63
CA LYS A 130 10.19 19.12 -7.17
C LYS A 130 8.79 19.41 -6.62
N THR A 131 8.12 20.43 -7.14
CA THR A 131 6.73 20.77 -6.77
C THR A 131 5.76 19.65 -7.16
N GLU A 132 6.00 18.99 -8.29
CA GLU A 132 5.20 17.85 -8.73
C GLU A 132 5.43 16.61 -7.86
N MET A 133 6.67 16.33 -7.43
CA MET A 133 6.94 15.26 -6.46
C MET A 133 6.25 15.49 -5.11
N LEU A 134 6.21 16.74 -4.64
CA LEU A 134 5.48 17.11 -3.43
C LEU A 134 3.97 16.99 -3.63
N MET A 135 3.45 17.43 -4.78
CA MET A 135 2.02 17.31 -5.10
C MET A 135 1.57 15.85 -5.21
N GLU A 136 2.39 15.00 -5.82
CA GLU A 136 2.20 13.55 -5.86
C GLU A 136 2.11 12.98 -4.44
N GLY A 137 3.02 13.39 -3.54
CA GLY A 137 2.99 12.98 -2.15
C GLY A 137 1.72 13.41 -1.41
N ILE A 138 1.27 14.64 -1.62
CA ILE A 138 0.00 15.14 -1.07
C ILE A 138 -1.19 14.32 -1.59
N ARG A 139 -1.25 14.06 -2.90
CA ARG A 139 -2.33 13.27 -3.53
C ARG A 139 -2.34 11.81 -3.07
N LYS A 140 -1.18 11.21 -2.81
CA LYS A 140 -1.05 9.85 -2.25
C LYS A 140 -1.46 9.78 -0.78
N ALA A 141 -1.28 10.87 -0.04
CA ALA A 141 -1.69 10.98 1.36
C ALA A 141 -3.18 11.34 1.54
N ILE A 142 -3.98 11.44 0.48
CA ILE A 142 -5.43 11.64 0.56
C ILE A 142 -6.14 10.42 -0.03
N SER A 143 -7.05 9.83 0.73
CA SER A 143 -7.87 8.70 0.27
C SER A 143 -9.34 9.11 0.13
N LEU A 144 -9.98 8.61 -0.91
CA LEU A 144 -11.41 8.66 -1.14
C LEU A 144 -11.99 7.27 -0.86
N GLN A 145 -12.92 7.21 0.09
CA GLN A 145 -13.76 6.05 0.32
C GLN A 145 -14.98 6.15 -0.58
N ILE A 146 -15.12 5.22 -1.53
CA ILE A 146 -16.26 5.13 -2.42
C ILE A 146 -17.15 3.99 -1.94
N LYS A 147 -18.43 4.25 -1.79
CA LYS A 147 -19.45 3.24 -1.47
C LYS A 147 -20.26 2.97 -2.72
N ASP A 148 -20.05 1.79 -3.29
CA ASP A 148 -20.78 1.33 -4.46
C ASP A 148 -21.71 0.19 -4.06
N THR A 149 -22.91 0.18 -4.63
CA THR A 149 -23.83 -0.96 -4.52
C THR A 149 -23.69 -1.78 -5.78
N ILE A 150 -23.08 -2.97 -5.65
CA ILE A 150 -22.92 -3.90 -6.76
C ILE A 150 -24.10 -4.86 -6.75
N THR A 151 -24.77 -4.93 -7.88
CA THR A 151 -25.77 -5.97 -8.15
C THR A 151 -25.06 -7.12 -8.84
N TYR A 152 -25.12 -8.31 -8.26
CA TYR A 152 -24.46 -9.50 -8.78
C TYR A 152 -25.42 -10.69 -8.81
N TYR A 153 -25.09 -11.66 -9.64
CA TYR A 153 -25.81 -12.90 -9.78
C TYR A 153 -24.96 -14.04 -9.23
N GLU A 154 -25.57 -14.88 -8.41
CA GLU A 154 -24.93 -16.04 -7.82
C GLU A 154 -25.84 -17.26 -7.96
N GLY A 155 -25.32 -18.30 -8.62
CA GLY A 155 -26.09 -19.50 -8.88
C GLY A 155 -25.28 -20.59 -9.55
N GLU A 156 -25.85 -21.79 -9.55
CA GLU A 156 -25.43 -22.90 -10.38
C GLU A 156 -25.79 -22.63 -11.85
N VAL A 157 -24.84 -22.84 -12.75
CA VAL A 157 -25.05 -22.70 -14.19
C VAL A 157 -25.80 -23.92 -14.71
N THR A 158 -27.01 -23.70 -15.24
CA THR A 158 -27.82 -24.78 -15.83
C THR A 158 -27.77 -24.80 -17.35
N GLU A 159 -27.57 -23.65 -17.98
CA GLU A 159 -27.55 -23.51 -19.44
C GLU A 159 -26.60 -22.37 -19.83
N ILE A 160 -25.73 -22.62 -20.82
CA ILE A 160 -24.89 -21.60 -21.47
C ILE A 160 -25.15 -21.71 -22.97
N THR A 161 -25.66 -20.64 -23.58
CA THR A 161 -25.93 -20.58 -25.03
C THR A 161 -25.34 -19.30 -25.62
N PRO A 162 -24.16 -19.36 -26.25
CA PRO A 162 -23.59 -18.21 -26.94
C PRO A 162 -24.37 -17.94 -28.25
N ILE A 163 -24.61 -16.66 -28.56
CA ILE A 163 -25.26 -16.21 -29.79
C ILE A 163 -24.20 -15.49 -30.63
N GLU A 164 -23.84 -16.09 -31.78
CA GLU A 164 -22.83 -15.56 -32.69
C GLU A 164 -23.34 -14.29 -33.42
N ASP A 165 -22.46 -13.31 -33.64
CA ASP A 165 -22.77 -12.14 -34.47
C ASP A 165 -22.60 -12.48 -35.95
N THR A 166 -23.71 -12.54 -36.68
CA THR A 166 -23.71 -12.83 -38.12
C THR A 166 -23.23 -11.66 -38.98
N ASN A 167 -23.06 -10.45 -38.40
CA ASN A 167 -22.72 -9.23 -39.14
C ASN A 167 -21.25 -8.78 -39.02
N ALA A 168 -20.43 -9.46 -38.21
CA ALA A 168 -19.01 -9.14 -38.06
C ALA A 168 -18.19 -9.81 -39.17
N GLY A 169 -18.05 -9.13 -40.32
CA GLY A 169 -17.26 -9.58 -41.47
C GLY A 169 -15.73 -9.54 -41.27
N ASN A 170 -15.20 -10.20 -40.23
CA ASN A 170 -13.75 -10.26 -39.97
C ASN A 170 -13.19 -11.68 -40.20
N ALA A 171 -12.08 -11.75 -40.93
CA ALA A 171 -11.35 -12.96 -41.30
C ALA A 171 -10.59 -13.66 -40.15
N TYR A 172 -10.78 -13.21 -38.90
CA TYR A 172 -10.06 -13.71 -37.73
C TYR A 172 -11.03 -13.85 -36.54
N GLY A 173 -11.57 -15.05 -36.35
CA GLY A 173 -12.25 -15.46 -35.13
C GLY A 173 -13.77 -15.24 -35.09
N LYS A 174 -14.46 -16.12 -34.35
CA LYS A 174 -15.88 -15.99 -34.04
C LYS A 174 -16.09 -14.87 -33.02
N THR A 175 -16.98 -13.95 -33.30
CA THR A 175 -17.41 -12.91 -32.35
C THR A 175 -18.83 -13.23 -31.87
N TYR A 176 -19.06 -13.12 -30.56
CA TYR A 176 -20.35 -13.40 -29.94
C TYR A 176 -21.04 -12.07 -29.61
N LYS A 177 -22.33 -11.97 -29.92
CA LYS A 177 -23.11 -10.76 -29.66
C LYS A 177 -23.63 -10.71 -28.23
N HIS A 178 -24.27 -11.79 -27.79
CA HIS A 178 -24.73 -11.98 -26.42
C HIS A 178 -24.65 -13.46 -26.04
N ILE A 179 -24.54 -13.74 -24.76
CA ILE A 179 -24.58 -15.09 -24.20
C ILE A 179 -25.82 -15.19 -23.35
N THR A 180 -26.63 -16.21 -23.61
CA THR A 180 -27.76 -16.52 -22.76
C THR A 180 -27.30 -17.51 -21.70
N LEU A 181 -27.36 -17.10 -20.44
CA LEU A 181 -26.89 -17.88 -19.31
C LEU A 181 -28.01 -18.05 -18.28
N THR A 182 -28.34 -19.29 -17.94
CA THR A 182 -29.39 -19.60 -16.96
C THR A 182 -28.74 -20.02 -15.65
N LEU A 183 -29.04 -19.30 -14.57
CA LEU A 183 -28.56 -19.55 -13.22
C LEU A 183 -29.67 -20.07 -12.32
N ARG A 184 -29.33 -20.98 -11.42
CA ARG A 184 -30.24 -21.56 -10.43
C ARG A 184 -29.69 -21.40 -9.02
N SER A 185 -30.55 -20.99 -8.09
CA SER A 185 -30.31 -21.04 -6.66
C SER A 185 -31.31 -21.99 -5.99
N VAL A 186 -31.25 -22.09 -4.65
CA VAL A 186 -32.26 -22.84 -3.87
C VAL A 186 -33.66 -22.24 -4.03
N SER A 187 -33.77 -20.91 -4.20
CA SER A 187 -35.06 -20.22 -4.14
C SER A 187 -35.68 -20.00 -5.53
N ASN A 188 -34.87 -19.66 -6.54
CA ASN A 188 -35.35 -19.37 -7.88
C ASN A 188 -34.30 -19.72 -8.94
N TRP A 189 -34.71 -19.60 -10.20
CA TRP A 189 -33.80 -19.60 -11.34
C TRP A 189 -34.01 -18.32 -12.14
N LYS A 190 -32.97 -17.88 -12.85
CA LYS A 190 -33.01 -16.65 -13.65
C LYS A 190 -32.22 -16.85 -14.94
N LYS A 191 -32.86 -16.50 -16.06
CA LYS A 191 -32.23 -16.49 -17.39
C LYS A 191 -31.71 -15.07 -17.66
N LEU A 192 -30.42 -14.97 -17.94
CA LEU A 192 -29.69 -13.71 -18.13
C LEU A 192 -29.17 -13.64 -19.57
N GLN A 193 -29.25 -12.45 -20.16
CA GLN A 193 -28.53 -12.14 -21.40
C GLN A 193 -27.34 -11.28 -21.02
N ILE A 194 -26.15 -11.80 -21.28
CA ILE A 194 -24.86 -11.23 -20.91
C ILE A 194 -24.17 -10.76 -22.19
N ASP A 195 -23.37 -9.70 -22.10
CA ASP A 195 -22.57 -9.23 -23.23
C ASP A 195 -21.58 -10.29 -23.74
N GLY A 196 -21.31 -10.29 -25.05
CA GLY A 196 -20.38 -11.21 -25.69
C GLY A 196 -18.94 -11.12 -25.17
N GLU A 197 -18.50 -9.95 -24.69
CA GLU A 197 -17.17 -9.75 -24.10
C GLU A 197 -16.94 -10.60 -22.84
N LEU A 198 -18.01 -10.95 -22.12
CA LEU A 198 -17.95 -11.79 -20.93
C LEU A 198 -17.76 -13.28 -21.23
N TYR A 199 -17.89 -13.69 -22.50
CA TYR A 199 -17.68 -15.07 -22.93
C TYR A 199 -16.23 -15.50 -22.70
N ASP A 200 -15.29 -14.62 -23.03
CA ASP A 200 -13.86 -14.89 -22.84
C ASP A 200 -13.52 -15.08 -21.36
N SER A 201 -14.20 -14.36 -20.46
CA SER A 201 -14.04 -14.50 -19.01
C SER A 201 -14.58 -15.84 -18.51
N LEU A 202 -15.72 -16.30 -19.03
CA LEU A 202 -16.28 -17.62 -18.73
C LEU A 202 -15.34 -18.75 -19.19
N LEU A 203 -14.80 -18.64 -20.41
CA LEU A 203 -13.84 -19.60 -20.96
C LEU A 203 -12.54 -19.64 -20.16
N LYS A 204 -11.97 -18.47 -19.81
CA LYS A 204 -10.74 -18.39 -19.00
C LYS A 204 -10.90 -18.99 -17.60
N GLN A 205 -12.11 -18.96 -17.05
CA GLN A 205 -12.44 -19.53 -15.75
C GLN A 205 -12.85 -21.00 -15.83
N HIS A 206 -12.85 -21.61 -17.02
CA HIS A 206 -13.32 -22.97 -17.28
C HIS A 206 -14.71 -23.24 -16.67
N VAL A 207 -15.63 -22.30 -16.88
CA VAL A 207 -17.00 -22.41 -16.36
C VAL A 207 -17.80 -23.38 -17.22
N GLU A 208 -18.36 -24.40 -16.57
CA GLU A 208 -19.19 -25.42 -17.17
C GLU A 208 -20.58 -25.49 -16.54
N VAL A 209 -21.49 -26.22 -17.19
CA VAL A 209 -22.79 -26.55 -16.60
C VAL A 209 -22.57 -27.36 -15.31
N GLY A 210 -23.32 -26.99 -14.27
CA GLY A 210 -23.19 -27.55 -12.93
C GLY A 210 -22.17 -26.83 -12.04
N ASP A 211 -21.48 -25.79 -12.52
CA ASP A 211 -20.62 -24.96 -11.67
C ASP A 211 -21.42 -23.86 -10.96
N VAL A 212 -21.05 -23.55 -9.72
CA VAL A 212 -21.54 -22.38 -9.00
C VAL A 212 -20.65 -21.19 -9.32
N ILE A 213 -21.23 -20.11 -9.84
CA ILE A 213 -20.49 -18.91 -10.24
C ILE A 213 -20.98 -17.65 -9.53
N PHE A 214 -20.07 -16.69 -9.42
CA PHE A 214 -20.37 -15.29 -9.13
C PHE A 214 -20.22 -14.50 -10.43
N LEU A 215 -21.25 -13.75 -10.80
CA LEU A 215 -21.31 -12.93 -12.01
C LEU A 215 -21.72 -11.50 -11.65
N ASP A 216 -20.84 -10.55 -11.92
CA ASP A 216 -21.15 -9.12 -11.91
C ASP A 216 -21.21 -8.63 -13.36
N ASN A 217 -22.43 -8.37 -13.84
CA ASN A 217 -22.66 -7.95 -15.21
C ASN A 217 -22.21 -6.50 -15.48
N THR A 218 -22.19 -5.65 -14.45
CA THR A 218 -21.82 -4.24 -14.60
C THR A 218 -20.31 -4.10 -14.73
N ASN A 219 -19.54 -4.80 -13.90
CA ASN A 219 -18.08 -4.74 -13.95
C ASN A 219 -17.43 -5.82 -14.83
N GLY A 220 -18.23 -6.71 -15.42
CA GLY A 220 -17.74 -7.77 -16.29
C GLY A 220 -16.90 -8.84 -15.57
N ILE A 221 -17.21 -9.12 -14.29
CA ILE A 221 -16.41 -10.05 -13.47
C ILE A 221 -17.14 -11.39 -13.35
N VAL A 222 -16.44 -12.47 -13.72
CA VAL A 222 -16.90 -13.85 -13.54
C VAL A 222 -15.91 -14.60 -12.66
N LYS A 223 -16.39 -15.29 -11.62
CA LYS A 223 -15.57 -16.14 -10.74
C LYS A 223 -16.25 -17.50 -10.53
N ARG A 224 -15.55 -18.59 -10.87
CA ARG A 224 -15.98 -19.98 -10.55
C ARG A 224 -15.75 -20.23 -9.06
N LYS A 225 -16.79 -20.58 -8.31
CA LYS A 225 -16.67 -20.95 -6.89
C LYS A 225 -16.37 -22.43 -6.70
N GLY A 226 -16.83 -23.27 -7.60
CA GLY A 226 -16.63 -24.72 -7.59
C GLY A 226 -17.78 -25.47 -8.23
N LYS A 227 -17.74 -26.79 -8.18
CA LYS A 227 -18.79 -27.67 -8.73
C LYS A 227 -19.95 -27.78 -7.75
N SER A 228 -21.20 -27.80 -8.24
CA SER A 228 -22.37 -27.97 -7.37
C SER A 228 -22.38 -29.35 -6.72
N ASP A 229 -22.74 -29.42 -5.44
CA ASP A 229 -22.92 -30.67 -4.68
C ASP A 229 -23.89 -31.65 -5.37
N ALA A 230 -24.82 -31.17 -6.19
CA ALA A 230 -25.75 -32.00 -6.96
C ALA A 230 -25.03 -32.94 -7.96
N TYR A 231 -23.81 -32.58 -8.37
CA TYR A 231 -23.01 -33.34 -9.33
C TYR A 231 -21.99 -34.27 -8.67
N ARG A 232 -21.92 -34.28 -7.33
CA ARG A 232 -20.98 -35.09 -6.54
C ARG A 232 -21.15 -36.59 -6.77
N SER A 233 -22.37 -37.07 -6.99
CA SER A 233 -22.67 -38.49 -7.23
C SER A 233 -22.49 -38.94 -8.68
N ALA A 234 -22.29 -38.03 -9.63
CA ALA A 234 -22.14 -38.36 -11.05
C ALA A 234 -20.70 -38.83 -11.41
N HIS A 235 -19.73 -38.59 -10.52
CA HIS A 235 -18.32 -38.99 -10.69
C HIS A 235 -17.87 -40.09 -9.72
N ASP A 236 -18.80 -40.70 -8.96
CA ASP A 236 -18.51 -41.85 -8.08
C ASP A 236 -18.75 -43.21 -8.79
N ILE A 237 -18.83 -43.22 -10.13
CA ILE A 237 -18.89 -44.46 -10.93
C ILE A 237 -17.47 -44.84 -11.35
N GLU A 238 -16.63 -45.17 -10.37
CA GLU A 238 -15.44 -46.02 -10.50
C GLU A 238 -14.90 -46.37 -9.11
N GLN A 239 -15.77 -46.81 -8.20
CA GLN A 239 -15.31 -47.59 -7.05
C GLN A 239 -15.21 -49.06 -7.46
N ASP A 240 -13.99 -49.48 -7.78
CA ASP A 240 -13.62 -50.87 -8.01
C ASP A 240 -14.28 -51.80 -6.98
N THR A 241 -15.00 -52.80 -7.48
CA THR A 241 -15.61 -53.83 -6.63
C THR A 241 -14.52 -54.71 -6.04
N TYR A 242 -14.09 -54.42 -4.81
CA TYR A 242 -13.10 -55.26 -4.12
C TYR A 242 -13.76 -56.51 -3.54
N VAL A 243 -13.32 -57.67 -4.01
CA VAL A 243 -13.68 -58.97 -3.44
C VAL A 243 -12.92 -59.15 -2.10
N PRO A 244 -13.58 -59.60 -1.01
CA PRO A 244 -12.88 -59.80 0.25
C PRO A 244 -11.95 -61.02 0.20
N LEU A 245 -10.69 -60.83 0.57
CA LEU A 245 -9.75 -61.91 0.86
C LEU A 245 -10.03 -62.53 2.25
N PRO A 246 -9.88 -63.86 2.43
CA PRO A 246 -10.12 -64.50 3.72
C PRO A 246 -8.95 -64.28 4.69
N THR A 247 -9.33 -63.88 5.92
CA THR A 247 -8.65 -64.02 7.22
C THR A 247 -7.10 -64.07 7.28
N GLY A 248 -6.48 -63.04 7.88
CA GLY A 248 -5.13 -63.15 8.46
C GLY A 248 -4.38 -61.84 8.74
N THR A 249 -4.39 -61.40 10.00
CA THR A 249 -3.39 -60.58 10.75
C THR A 249 -2.49 -59.51 10.06
N ARG A 250 -2.65 -58.24 10.53
CA ARG A 250 -1.66 -57.13 10.73
C ARG A 250 -0.95 -56.57 9.47
N LYS A 251 -0.72 -55.26 9.22
CA LYS A 251 -0.73 -53.97 9.94
C LYS A 251 -1.11 -52.86 8.93
N GLY A 252 -1.86 -51.85 9.35
CA GLY A 252 -2.13 -50.66 8.53
C GLY A 252 -0.87 -49.84 8.23
N LYS A 253 -0.87 -49.13 7.10
CA LYS A 253 0.11 -48.08 6.75
C LYS A 253 -0.55 -46.70 6.89
N SER A 254 0.26 -45.76 7.37
CA SER A 254 -0.02 -44.38 7.80
C SER A 254 -0.59 -43.45 6.71
N ASP A 255 -1.43 -42.48 7.11
CA ASP A 255 -2.05 -41.40 6.31
C ASP A 255 -1.08 -40.45 5.57
N ALA A 256 0.23 -40.69 5.61
CA ALA A 256 1.26 -39.77 5.11
C ALA A 256 1.68 -40.04 3.65
N TYR A 257 0.97 -40.88 2.90
CA TYR A 257 1.27 -41.18 1.49
C TYR A 257 0.16 -40.81 0.49
N ARG A 258 -0.90 -40.12 0.93
CA ARG A 258 -2.01 -39.65 0.07
C ARG A 258 -1.73 -38.34 -0.68
N SER A 259 -0.51 -37.80 -0.65
CA SER A 259 -0.22 -36.47 -1.23
C SER A 259 0.68 -36.50 -2.47
N ALA A 260 0.70 -37.59 -3.24
CA ALA A 260 1.52 -37.65 -4.45
C ALA A 260 0.74 -37.88 -5.74
N HIS A 261 -0.41 -38.57 -5.71
CA HIS A 261 -1.25 -38.80 -6.89
C HIS A 261 -2.72 -38.70 -6.48
N ASP A 262 -3.25 -37.48 -6.41
CA ASP A 262 -4.70 -37.29 -6.37
C ASP A 262 -5.09 -36.44 -7.58
N ILE A 263 -5.90 -37.07 -8.42
CA ILE A 263 -6.53 -36.57 -9.63
C ILE A 263 -7.33 -35.31 -9.26
N GLU A 264 -7.47 -34.37 -10.18
CA GLU A 264 -8.20 -33.09 -10.07
C GLU A 264 -9.49 -33.20 -9.22
N GLN A 265 -9.38 -32.99 -7.91
CA GLN A 265 -10.54 -32.95 -7.03
C GLN A 265 -11.14 -31.55 -7.11
N ASP A 266 -12.16 -31.41 -7.95
CA ASP A 266 -13.00 -30.21 -7.99
C ASP A 266 -13.52 -29.90 -6.58
N THR A 267 -13.42 -28.64 -6.17
CA THR A 267 -13.99 -28.20 -4.90
C THR A 267 -15.51 -28.14 -5.04
N TYR A 268 -16.23 -28.99 -4.31
CA TYR A 268 -17.69 -29.01 -4.32
C TYR A 268 -18.25 -27.93 -3.39
N VAL A 269 -19.27 -27.22 -3.88
CA VAL A 269 -19.91 -26.10 -3.21
C VAL A 269 -21.43 -26.33 -3.22
N PRO A 270 -22.13 -26.10 -2.10
CA PRO A 270 -23.59 -26.21 -2.07
C PRO A 270 -24.25 -25.13 -2.93
N LEU A 271 -25.47 -25.43 -3.38
CA LEU A 271 -26.33 -24.46 -4.06
C LEU A 271 -26.49 -23.19 -3.20
N PRO A 272 -26.30 -21.98 -3.78
CA PRO A 272 -26.44 -20.74 -3.04
C PRO A 272 -27.85 -20.59 -2.45
N THR A 273 -27.92 -20.25 -1.16
CA THR A 273 -29.18 -19.92 -0.49
C THR A 273 -29.68 -18.53 -0.91
N GLY A 274 -31.00 -18.35 -0.96
CA GLY A 274 -31.64 -17.09 -1.36
C GLY A 274 -31.88 -16.97 -2.87
N THR A 275 -32.15 -15.76 -3.36
CA THR A 275 -32.37 -15.46 -4.78
C THR A 275 -31.07 -15.45 -5.56
N VAL A 276 -31.14 -15.72 -6.87
CA VAL A 276 -30.00 -15.62 -7.79
C VAL A 276 -29.47 -14.20 -7.86
N ASP A 277 -30.36 -13.21 -7.93
CA ASP A 277 -30.02 -11.80 -7.88
C ASP A 277 -29.79 -11.34 -6.45
N LYS A 278 -28.60 -10.78 -6.20
CA LYS A 278 -28.16 -10.30 -4.90
C LYS A 278 -27.54 -8.92 -5.07
N THR A 279 -27.55 -8.17 -3.97
CA THR A 279 -26.90 -6.86 -3.89
C THR A 279 -25.89 -6.90 -2.75
N MET A 280 -24.73 -6.31 -2.97
CA MET A 280 -23.70 -6.15 -1.96
C MET A 280 -23.18 -4.72 -1.99
N GLU A 281 -22.99 -4.14 -0.80
CA GLU A 281 -22.26 -2.90 -0.66
C GLU A 281 -20.76 -3.19 -0.69
N GLU A 282 -20.06 -2.59 -1.64
CA GLU A 282 -18.60 -2.63 -1.72
C GLU A 282 -18.05 -1.25 -1.31
N VAL A 283 -17.12 -1.27 -0.36
CA VAL A 283 -16.43 -0.06 0.09
C VAL A 283 -15.00 -0.10 -0.43
N LYS A 284 -14.69 0.78 -1.37
CA LYS A 284 -13.35 0.92 -1.96
C LYS A 284 -12.63 2.12 -1.38
N TYR A 285 -11.33 1.98 -1.16
CA TYR A 285 -10.45 3.09 -0.78
C TYR A 285 -9.46 3.31 -1.91
N VAL A 286 -9.49 4.50 -2.49
CA VAL A 286 -8.61 4.88 -3.61
C VAL A 286 -7.90 6.17 -3.24
N THR A 287 -6.61 6.31 -3.55
CA THR A 287 -5.92 7.59 -3.34
C THR A 287 -6.24 8.55 -4.48
N LEU A 288 -6.22 9.87 -4.22
CA LEU A 288 -6.40 10.84 -5.30
C LEU A 288 -5.34 10.69 -6.40
N HIS A 289 -4.10 10.32 -6.02
CA HIS A 289 -3.06 10.06 -7.00
C HIS A 289 -3.38 8.85 -7.90
N SER A 290 -3.96 7.78 -7.34
CA SER A 290 -4.38 6.62 -8.15
C SER A 290 -5.47 7.01 -9.16
N LEU A 291 -6.39 7.90 -8.77
CA LEU A 291 -7.39 8.46 -9.70
C LEU A 291 -6.73 9.33 -10.77
N ASP A 292 -5.81 10.22 -10.37
CA ASP A 292 -5.07 11.06 -11.31
C ASP A 292 -4.32 10.19 -12.35
N GLN A 293 -3.64 9.12 -11.90
CA GLN A 293 -2.89 8.21 -12.76
C GLN A 293 -3.81 7.39 -13.69
N ALA A 294 -4.93 6.88 -13.18
CA ALA A 294 -5.88 6.12 -13.98
C ALA A 294 -6.48 6.94 -15.14
N ASN A 295 -6.66 8.24 -14.93
CA ASN A 295 -7.16 9.16 -15.95
C ASN A 295 -6.06 9.73 -16.85
N ALA A 296 -4.81 9.81 -16.36
CA ALA A 296 -3.66 10.25 -17.18
C ALA A 296 -3.23 9.17 -18.19
N GLU A 297 -3.35 7.89 -17.82
CA GLU A 297 -3.04 6.74 -18.68
C GLU A 297 -4.26 5.79 -18.76
N PRO A 298 -5.30 6.13 -19.54
CA PRO A 298 -6.48 5.28 -19.64
C PRO A 298 -6.09 3.92 -20.25
N ARG A 299 -6.15 2.87 -19.43
CA ARG A 299 -5.74 1.50 -19.78
C ARG A 299 -6.57 0.89 -20.91
N GLY A 300 -7.74 1.45 -21.23
CA GLY A 300 -8.67 0.92 -22.23
C GLY A 300 -8.46 1.37 -23.67
N SER A 301 -7.61 2.36 -23.96
CA SER A 301 -7.47 2.90 -25.35
C SER A 301 -6.24 2.41 -26.11
N ARG A 302 -5.50 1.43 -25.58
CA ARG A 302 -4.22 0.97 -26.16
C ARG A 302 -4.05 -0.56 -26.25
N GLU A 303 -5.13 -1.31 -26.15
CA GLU A 303 -5.09 -2.75 -26.44
C GLU A 303 -5.31 -2.96 -27.94
N GLY A 304 -4.22 -3.23 -28.69
CA GLY A 304 -4.34 -3.73 -30.06
C GLY A 304 -3.12 -3.55 -30.98
N GLY A 305 -2.18 -2.66 -30.66
CA GLY A 305 -1.04 -2.36 -31.56
C GLY A 305 0.34 -2.72 -30.99
N LEU A 306 1.32 -2.99 -31.88
CA LEU A 306 2.76 -3.17 -31.54
C LEU A 306 3.30 -2.07 -30.61
N SER A 307 2.75 -0.85 -30.70
CA SER A 307 3.10 0.30 -29.85
C SER A 307 2.80 0.08 -28.36
N GLY A 308 1.66 -0.55 -28.03
CA GLY A 308 1.28 -0.84 -26.64
C GLY A 308 2.18 -1.89 -25.97
N PHE A 309 2.63 -2.88 -26.75
CA PHE A 309 3.60 -3.88 -26.28
C PHE A 309 5.00 -3.27 -26.08
N LEU A 310 5.45 -2.44 -27.02
CA LEU A 310 6.75 -1.76 -26.93
C LEU A 310 6.79 -0.79 -25.73
N GLN A 311 5.69 -0.08 -25.47
CA GLN A 311 5.61 0.84 -24.33
C GLN A 311 5.50 0.12 -22.98
N ARG A 312 4.92 -1.08 -22.93
CA ARG A 312 4.92 -1.94 -21.72
C ARG A 312 6.28 -2.60 -21.47
N ALA A 313 7.08 -2.82 -22.53
CA ALA A 313 8.44 -3.34 -22.44
C ALA A 313 9.47 -2.26 -22.03
N LEU A 314 9.20 -0.99 -22.32
CA LEU A 314 10.00 0.13 -21.84
C LEU A 314 9.59 0.50 -20.42
N LYS A 315 10.56 0.81 -19.55
CA LYS A 315 10.26 1.32 -18.20
C LYS A 315 9.35 2.55 -18.31
N PRO A 316 8.20 2.59 -17.61
CA PRO A 316 7.36 3.78 -17.60
C PRO A 316 8.17 4.93 -17.01
N LYS A 317 8.41 5.98 -17.80
CA LYS A 317 8.96 7.24 -17.28
C LYS A 317 7.91 7.86 -16.38
N LYS A 318 8.32 8.49 -15.27
CA LYS A 318 7.38 9.30 -14.50
C LYS A 318 6.92 10.46 -15.38
N THR A 319 5.62 10.57 -15.63
CA THR A 319 5.00 11.67 -16.38
C THR A 319 4.41 12.68 -15.40
N GLU A 320 4.60 13.97 -15.66
CA GLU A 320 3.97 15.02 -14.85
C GLU A 320 2.46 15.02 -15.11
N ILE A 321 1.66 15.11 -14.04
CA ILE A 321 0.21 15.19 -14.17
C ILE A 321 -0.18 16.66 -14.33
N THR A 322 -0.91 16.98 -15.39
CA THR A 322 -1.32 18.37 -15.64
C THR A 322 -2.34 18.87 -14.61
N GLU A 323 -2.28 20.16 -14.30
CA GLU A 323 -3.22 20.78 -13.37
C GLU A 323 -4.68 20.77 -13.87
N ARG A 324 -4.87 20.73 -15.20
CA ARG A 324 -6.19 20.58 -15.82
C ARG A 324 -6.82 19.24 -15.44
N LEU A 325 -6.09 18.14 -15.62
CA LEU A 325 -6.56 16.81 -15.24
C LEU A 325 -6.89 16.73 -13.75
N ARG A 326 -6.02 17.27 -12.89
CA ARG A 326 -6.25 17.35 -11.45
C ARG A 326 -7.52 18.12 -11.08
N SER A 327 -7.78 19.21 -11.80
CA SER A 327 -8.97 20.03 -11.60
C SER A 327 -10.24 19.28 -12.02
N GLU A 328 -10.18 18.51 -13.10
CA GLU A 328 -11.28 17.66 -13.57
C GLU A 328 -11.55 16.52 -12.58
N VAL A 329 -10.52 15.79 -12.16
CA VAL A 329 -10.64 14.74 -11.13
C VAL A 329 -11.25 15.32 -9.85
N ASN A 330 -10.78 16.50 -9.40
CA ASN A 330 -11.34 17.15 -8.22
C ASN A 330 -12.83 17.50 -8.35
N LYS A 331 -13.28 17.95 -9.53
CA LYS A 331 -14.70 18.23 -9.78
C LYS A 331 -15.53 16.95 -9.62
N ILE A 332 -15.07 15.84 -10.19
CA ILE A 332 -15.75 14.55 -10.09
C ILE A 332 -15.78 14.07 -8.63
N VAL A 333 -14.64 14.14 -7.93
CA VAL A 333 -14.56 13.75 -6.52
C VAL A 333 -15.54 14.56 -5.66
N ASN A 334 -15.62 15.88 -5.88
CA ASN A 334 -16.57 16.74 -5.15
C ASN A 334 -18.03 16.34 -5.43
N GLN A 335 -18.39 16.03 -6.68
CA GLN A 335 -19.73 15.53 -7.00
C GLN A 335 -20.06 14.23 -6.27
N TYR A 336 -19.10 13.29 -6.16
CA TYR A 336 -19.31 12.04 -5.42
C TYR A 336 -19.53 12.28 -3.92
N ILE A 337 -18.85 13.28 -3.35
CA ILE A 337 -19.02 13.68 -1.95
C ILE A 337 -20.38 14.35 -1.74
N GLU A 338 -20.77 15.29 -2.61
CA GLU A 338 -22.05 15.99 -2.55
C GLU A 338 -23.25 15.03 -2.68
N ASN A 339 -23.10 14.01 -3.52
CA ASN A 339 -24.11 12.96 -3.69
C ASN A 339 -24.09 11.89 -2.57
N GLY A 340 -23.22 12.02 -1.58
CA GLY A 340 -23.09 11.06 -0.46
C GLY A 340 -22.56 9.68 -0.85
N ARG A 341 -22.02 9.53 -2.08
CA ARG A 341 -21.43 8.28 -2.58
C ARG A 341 -19.98 8.08 -2.14
N ALA A 342 -19.31 9.16 -1.75
CA ALA A 342 -17.93 9.09 -1.29
C ALA A 342 -17.64 9.98 -0.08
N VAL A 343 -16.62 9.59 0.69
CA VAL A 343 -16.10 10.35 1.83
C VAL A 343 -14.60 10.49 1.68
N LEU A 344 -14.09 11.71 1.82
CA LEU A 344 -12.66 12.00 1.76
C LEU A 344 -12.01 11.85 3.14
N TYR A 345 -10.90 11.10 3.20
CA TYR A 345 -10.08 10.91 4.37
C TYR A 345 -8.69 11.53 4.15
N PRO A 346 -8.37 12.66 4.80
CA PRO A 346 -7.02 13.20 4.80
C PRO A 346 -6.13 12.28 5.64
N GLY A 347 -5.04 11.80 5.04
CA GLY A 347 -4.04 11.00 5.71
C GLY A 347 -2.84 11.80 6.19
N VAL A 348 -1.70 11.12 6.27
CA VAL A 348 -0.46 11.67 6.80
C VAL A 348 0.62 11.65 5.72
N LEU A 349 1.12 12.83 5.36
CA LEU A 349 2.32 13.00 4.56
C LEU A 349 3.51 13.17 5.51
N PHE A 350 4.37 12.15 5.59
CA PHE A 350 5.57 12.19 6.43
C PHE A 350 6.78 12.55 5.57
N ILE A 351 7.49 13.62 5.94
CA ILE A 351 8.68 14.09 5.24
C ILE A 351 9.88 13.98 6.17
N ASP A 352 10.74 12.98 5.92
CA ASP A 352 11.96 12.76 6.69
C ASP A 352 13.11 13.65 6.19
N GLU A 353 14.05 13.95 7.09
CA GLU A 353 15.21 14.81 6.83
C GLU A 353 14.81 16.17 6.20
N VAL A 354 13.78 16.82 6.73
CA VAL A 354 13.16 18.05 6.16
C VAL A 354 14.15 19.19 5.87
N HIS A 355 15.26 19.26 6.61
CA HIS A 355 16.34 20.23 6.40
C HIS A 355 17.02 20.12 5.02
N MET A 356 16.74 19.05 4.27
CA MET A 356 17.17 18.88 2.89
C MET A 356 16.24 19.58 1.89
N LEU A 357 15.09 20.12 2.28
CA LEU A 357 14.22 20.90 1.38
C LEU A 357 14.74 22.34 1.25
N ASP A 358 14.47 22.94 0.08
CA ASP A 358 14.74 24.35 -0.19
C ASP A 358 13.49 25.23 0.03
N MET A 359 13.68 26.54 0.00
CA MET A 359 12.62 27.52 0.24
C MET A 359 11.42 27.36 -0.71
N GLU A 360 11.66 27.03 -1.98
CA GLU A 360 10.58 26.86 -2.96
C GLU A 360 9.66 25.68 -2.60
N CYS A 361 10.24 24.60 -2.06
CA CYS A 361 9.46 23.46 -1.54
C CYS A 361 8.57 23.90 -0.37
N PHE A 362 9.08 24.72 0.56
CA PHE A 362 8.32 25.20 1.70
C PHE A 362 7.20 26.16 1.28
N THR A 363 7.47 27.10 0.38
CA THR A 363 6.46 28.00 -0.19
C THR A 363 5.34 27.20 -0.87
N PHE A 364 5.70 26.16 -1.62
CA PHE A 364 4.73 25.27 -2.26
C PHE A 364 3.89 24.51 -1.23
N LEU A 365 4.52 23.89 -0.23
CA LEU A 365 3.84 23.14 0.82
C LEU A 365 2.87 24.02 1.62
N HIS A 366 3.25 25.26 1.95
CA HIS A 366 2.35 26.18 2.64
C HIS A 366 1.08 26.45 1.86
N ARG A 367 1.20 26.79 0.57
CA ARG A 367 0.03 27.03 -0.27
C ARG A 367 -0.84 25.79 -0.41
N ALA A 368 -0.23 24.60 -0.46
CA ALA A 368 -0.97 23.34 -0.56
C ALA A 368 -1.69 22.96 0.75
N LEU A 369 -1.12 23.34 1.90
CA LEU A 369 -1.67 23.11 3.25
C LEU A 369 -2.81 24.05 3.66
N GLU A 370 -3.05 25.14 2.90
CA GLU A 370 -4.20 26.03 3.10
C GLU A 370 -5.52 25.39 2.65
N SER A 371 -5.47 24.32 1.86
CA SER A 371 -6.67 23.58 1.45
C SER A 371 -7.35 22.91 2.63
N SER A 372 -8.68 22.97 2.71
CA SER A 372 -9.49 22.32 3.74
C SER A 372 -9.36 20.80 3.78
N HIS A 373 -8.87 20.20 2.69
CA HIS A 373 -8.71 18.76 2.50
C HIS A 373 -7.24 18.33 2.43
N SER A 374 -6.30 19.22 2.81
CA SER A 374 -4.89 18.86 2.84
C SER A 374 -4.63 17.74 3.86
N PRO A 375 -3.73 16.78 3.55
CA PRO A 375 -3.30 15.81 4.53
C PRO A 375 -2.52 16.49 5.64
N VAL A 376 -2.36 15.79 6.75
CA VAL A 376 -1.51 16.24 7.84
C VAL A 376 -0.07 16.06 7.43
N VAL A 377 0.70 17.15 7.42
CA VAL A 377 2.13 17.09 7.11
C VAL A 377 2.91 16.97 8.41
N VAL A 378 3.69 15.90 8.51
CA VAL A 378 4.60 15.62 9.63
C VAL A 378 6.02 15.65 9.11
N PHE A 379 6.76 16.68 9.47
CA PHE A 379 8.18 16.81 9.20
C PHE A 379 9.00 16.09 10.27
N ALA A 380 10.14 15.51 9.88
CA ALA A 380 11.12 15.00 10.81
C ALA A 380 12.50 15.59 10.54
N THR A 381 13.23 15.90 11.62
CA THR A 381 14.62 16.34 11.55
C THR A 381 15.43 15.73 12.69
N ASN A 382 16.69 15.42 12.38
CA ASN A 382 17.69 15.00 13.34
C ASN A 382 18.71 16.11 13.65
N ARG A 383 18.58 17.28 13.02
CA ARG A 383 19.53 18.40 13.15
C ARG A 383 19.02 19.43 14.15
N GLY A 384 19.94 19.95 14.97
CA GLY A 384 19.71 21.11 15.85
C GLY A 384 19.85 22.41 15.07
N LEU A 385 21.03 23.01 15.06
CA LEU A 385 21.37 24.12 14.15
C LEU A 385 21.95 23.56 12.85
N SER A 386 21.49 24.04 11.69
CA SER A 386 22.01 23.63 10.40
C SER A 386 21.93 24.74 9.38
N LYS A 387 22.79 24.67 8.35
CA LYS A 387 22.70 25.56 7.21
C LYS A 387 21.39 25.31 6.45
N MET A 388 20.67 26.37 6.14
CA MET A 388 19.49 26.30 5.29
C MET A 388 19.91 25.94 3.86
N ARG A 389 19.21 25.02 3.20
CA ARG A 389 19.56 24.64 1.82
C ARG A 389 19.38 25.82 0.87
N GLY A 390 20.48 26.20 0.19
CA GLY A 390 20.51 27.36 -0.71
C GLY A 390 20.93 28.66 -0.05
N SER A 391 21.28 28.65 1.24
CA SER A 391 21.84 29.77 1.99
C SER A 391 23.03 29.32 2.84
N ASP A 392 23.93 30.24 3.18
CA ASP A 392 25.01 29.98 4.15
C ASP A 392 24.59 30.23 5.60
N GLU A 393 23.36 30.72 5.79
CA GLU A 393 22.82 31.02 7.12
C GLU A 393 22.54 29.74 7.91
N VAL A 394 22.99 29.73 9.16
CA VAL A 394 22.77 28.64 10.11
C VAL A 394 21.54 28.97 10.94
N VAL A 395 20.48 28.18 10.77
CA VAL A 395 19.17 28.39 11.39
C VAL A 395 18.74 27.13 12.16
N PRO A 396 17.80 27.25 13.12
CA PRO A 396 17.23 26.08 13.78
C PRO A 396 16.60 25.12 12.77
N PHE A 397 16.90 23.84 12.94
CA PHE A 397 16.45 22.72 12.11
C PHE A 397 16.82 22.81 10.63
N GLY A 398 17.64 23.79 10.20
CA GLY A 398 17.84 24.09 8.78
C GLY A 398 16.59 24.64 8.08
N LEU A 399 15.63 25.17 8.85
CA LEU A 399 14.35 25.68 8.36
C LEU A 399 14.30 27.21 8.43
N PRO A 400 13.63 27.87 7.49
CA PRO A 400 13.41 29.31 7.57
C PRO A 400 12.54 29.71 8.77
N PRO A 401 12.82 30.86 9.43
CA PRO A 401 12.10 31.28 10.63
C PRO A 401 10.57 31.38 10.46
N ASP A 402 10.13 31.89 9.31
CA ASP A 402 8.72 32.01 8.94
C ASP A 402 7.99 30.66 8.84
N ILE A 403 8.72 29.60 8.49
CA ILE A 403 8.21 28.23 8.47
C ILE A 403 8.11 27.70 9.90
N ILE A 404 9.16 27.89 10.70
CA ILE A 404 9.25 27.40 12.09
C ILE A 404 8.08 27.92 12.93
N ASP A 405 7.73 29.20 12.79
CA ASP A 405 6.62 29.83 13.54
C ASP A 405 5.24 29.20 13.25
N ARG A 406 5.12 28.44 12.14
CA ARG A 406 3.90 27.74 11.73
C ARG A 406 3.90 26.25 12.11
N LEU A 407 5.00 25.75 12.66
CA LEU A 407 5.15 24.33 13.02
C LEU A 407 4.84 24.09 14.50
N LEU A 408 4.11 23.01 14.76
CA LEU A 408 4.01 22.45 16.10
C LEU A 408 5.20 21.51 16.34
N ILE A 409 6.18 21.98 17.12
CA ILE A 409 7.43 21.25 17.36
C ILE A 409 7.24 20.28 18.53
N ILE A 410 7.41 18.99 18.25
CA ILE A 410 7.36 17.92 19.24
C ILE A 410 8.78 17.33 19.39
N PRO A 411 9.44 17.55 20.54
CA PRO A 411 10.78 17.02 20.77
C PRO A 411 10.72 15.51 21.08
N THR A 412 11.67 14.77 20.53
CA THR A 412 11.94 13.36 20.82
C THR A 412 13.30 13.24 21.48
N ARG A 413 13.44 12.30 22.42
CA ARG A 413 14.67 12.10 23.20
C ARG A 413 15.34 10.76 22.87
N SER A 414 16.62 10.64 23.21
CA SER A 414 17.30 9.34 23.18
C SER A 414 16.67 8.39 24.20
N TYR A 415 16.59 7.10 23.85
CA TYR A 415 16.02 6.09 24.73
C TYR A 415 16.98 5.70 25.86
N PRO A 416 16.48 5.51 27.09
CA PRO A 416 17.27 4.87 28.13
C PRO A 416 17.52 3.39 27.79
N LYS A 417 18.60 2.80 28.33
CA LYS A 417 18.98 1.39 28.10
C LYS A 417 17.81 0.41 28.36
N ALA A 418 17.00 0.67 29.39
CA ALA A 418 15.83 -0.14 29.72
C ALA A 418 14.78 -0.17 28.59
N ASP A 419 14.53 0.97 27.95
CA ASP A 419 13.58 1.06 26.83
C ASP A 419 14.17 0.47 25.55
N ILE A 420 15.48 0.66 25.30
CA ILE A 420 16.18 0.00 24.18
C ILE A 420 16.01 -1.52 24.29
N LYS A 421 16.22 -2.10 25.48
CA LYS A 421 16.03 -3.53 25.72
C LYS A 421 14.61 -3.99 25.37
N ARG A 422 13.58 -3.24 25.79
CA ARG A 422 12.18 -3.53 25.46
C ARG A 422 11.89 -3.42 23.97
N ILE A 423 12.41 -2.39 23.30
CA ILE A 423 12.23 -2.19 21.85
C ILE A 423 12.87 -3.34 21.06
N VAL A 424 14.09 -3.75 21.42
CA VAL A 424 14.77 -4.89 20.78
C VAL A 424 13.96 -6.17 20.97
N ALA A 425 13.41 -6.42 22.16
CA ALA A 425 12.56 -7.59 22.41
C ALA A 425 11.28 -7.59 21.55
N ILE A 426 10.60 -6.44 21.41
CA ILE A 426 9.43 -6.32 20.53
C ILE A 426 9.80 -6.61 19.07
N ARG A 427 10.92 -6.05 18.60
CA ARG A 427 11.39 -6.27 17.23
C ARG A 427 11.80 -7.71 16.97
N ALA A 428 12.52 -8.34 17.88
CA ALA A 428 12.88 -9.75 17.78
C ALA A 428 11.64 -10.64 17.70
N LYS A 429 10.62 -10.39 18.55
CA LYS A 429 9.35 -11.11 18.49
C LYS A 429 8.63 -10.90 17.14
N ALA A 430 8.60 -9.68 16.62
CA ALA A 430 7.97 -9.37 15.34
C ALA A 430 8.67 -10.08 14.16
N GLU A 431 9.98 -10.29 14.25
CA GLU A 431 10.79 -10.97 13.23
C GLU A 431 10.90 -12.50 13.47
N GLY A 432 10.22 -13.02 14.50
CA GLY A 432 10.28 -14.43 14.88
C GLY A 432 11.70 -14.88 15.22
N VAL A 433 12.39 -14.08 16.03
CA VAL A 433 13.76 -14.29 16.48
C VAL A 433 13.75 -14.63 17.97
N GLU A 434 14.33 -15.79 18.31
CA GLU A 434 14.49 -16.21 19.70
C GLU A 434 15.82 -15.70 20.25
N LEU A 435 15.76 -15.00 21.38
CA LEU A 435 16.91 -14.40 22.07
C LEU A 435 16.98 -14.96 23.48
N ASP A 436 18.16 -15.35 23.92
CA ASP A 436 18.40 -15.58 25.35
C ASP A 436 18.48 -14.24 26.12
N ALA A 437 18.48 -14.32 27.45
CA ALA A 437 18.48 -13.14 28.31
C ALA A 437 19.80 -12.33 28.23
N GLU A 438 20.93 -13.00 28.00
CA GLU A 438 22.26 -12.38 27.94
C GLU A 438 22.46 -11.64 26.61
N ALA A 439 22.08 -12.26 25.50
CA ALA A 439 22.02 -11.69 24.17
C ALA A 439 21.16 -10.43 24.14
N LEU A 440 19.98 -10.46 24.76
CA LEU A 440 19.11 -9.29 24.84
C LEU A 440 19.75 -8.14 25.63
N ASN A 441 20.46 -8.44 26.72
CA ASN A 441 21.20 -7.45 27.49
C ASN A 441 22.36 -6.86 26.68
N LYS A 442 23.13 -7.71 25.99
CA LYS A 442 24.24 -7.30 25.12
C LYS A 442 23.77 -6.41 23.98
N LEU A 443 22.69 -6.78 23.29
CA LEU A 443 22.07 -5.95 22.24
C LEU A 443 21.63 -4.59 22.79
N ALA A 444 21.06 -4.54 23.99
CA ALA A 444 20.68 -3.28 24.63
C ALA A 444 21.90 -2.39 24.95
N GLU A 445 23.03 -2.97 25.35
CA GLU A 445 24.30 -2.26 25.55
C GLU A 445 24.85 -1.69 24.25
N ILE A 446 24.85 -2.51 23.19
CA ILE A 446 25.25 -2.10 21.86
C ILE A 446 24.37 -0.94 21.39
N GLY A 447 23.06 -1.02 21.56
CA GLY A 447 22.13 0.02 21.14
C GLY A 447 22.28 1.33 21.90
N PHE A 448 22.68 1.26 23.18
CA PHE A 448 22.97 2.43 24.00
C PHE A 448 24.30 3.10 23.63
N SER A 449 25.34 2.33 23.32
CA SER A 449 26.67 2.85 22.98
C SER A 449 26.79 3.32 21.52
N SER A 450 26.08 2.65 20.60
CA SER A 450 26.10 2.91 19.16
C SER A 450 24.78 3.57 18.69
N SER A 451 23.83 2.81 18.16
CA SER A 451 22.49 3.27 17.79
C SER A 451 21.48 2.12 17.78
N LEU A 452 20.22 2.44 18.06
CA LEU A 452 19.11 1.48 17.98
C LEU A 452 18.93 0.90 16.57
N ARG A 453 19.19 1.69 15.51
CA ARG A 453 19.08 1.24 14.13
C ARG A 453 20.09 0.12 13.84
N TYR A 454 21.34 0.30 14.27
CA TYR A 454 22.38 -0.70 14.11
C TYR A 454 22.03 -1.99 14.87
N THR A 455 21.60 -1.89 16.13
CA THR A 455 21.18 -3.07 16.92
C THR A 455 20.05 -3.86 16.28
N ILE A 456 19.03 -3.19 15.73
CA ILE A 456 17.93 -3.88 15.04
C ILE A 456 18.44 -4.57 13.77
N GLN A 457 19.34 -3.93 13.02
CA GLN A 457 19.94 -4.52 11.83
C GLN A 457 20.78 -5.77 12.13
N LEU A 458 21.39 -5.86 13.32
CA LEU A 458 22.13 -7.05 13.74
C LEU A 458 21.24 -8.28 13.97
N LEU A 459 19.94 -8.11 14.24
CA LEU A 459 19.03 -9.23 14.51
C LEU A 459 18.97 -10.22 13.34
N THR A 460 18.95 -9.72 12.10
CA THR A 460 18.84 -10.57 10.90
C THR A 460 20.12 -11.37 10.62
N PRO A 461 21.33 -10.80 10.58
CA PRO A 461 22.57 -11.58 10.50
C PRO A 461 22.75 -12.55 11.66
N CYS A 462 22.44 -12.14 12.91
CA CYS A 462 22.49 -13.03 14.06
C CYS A 462 21.53 -14.21 13.92
N LYS A 463 20.31 -14.00 13.40
CA LYS A 463 19.35 -15.07 13.11
C LYS A 463 19.90 -16.07 12.09
N LEU A 464 20.54 -15.58 11.03
CA LEU A 464 21.12 -16.44 10.00
C LEU A 464 22.27 -17.27 10.57
N LEU A 465 23.17 -16.66 11.35
CA LEU A 465 24.30 -17.36 11.95
C LEU A 465 23.84 -18.38 13.02
N ALA A 466 22.91 -17.99 13.89
CA ALA A 466 22.31 -18.87 14.88
C ALA A 466 21.49 -20.02 14.27
N GLY A 467 21.02 -19.88 13.02
CA GLY A 467 20.37 -20.97 12.28
C GLY A 467 21.35 -21.99 11.69
N VAL A 468 22.62 -21.60 11.52
CA VAL A 468 23.70 -22.48 11.07
C VAL A 468 24.33 -23.23 12.26
N SER A 469 24.35 -22.60 13.43
CA SER A 469 24.77 -23.19 14.71
C SER A 469 23.60 -23.89 15.42
N GLU A 470 23.84 -24.92 16.24
CA GLU A 470 22.76 -25.74 16.82
C GLU A 470 21.78 -24.93 17.69
N GLY A 471 20.49 -24.89 17.30
CA GLY A 471 19.37 -24.49 18.16
C GLY A 471 18.60 -23.22 17.77
N GLY A 472 19.04 -22.43 16.77
CA GLY A 472 18.27 -21.30 16.24
C GLY A 472 18.08 -20.10 17.19
N THR A 473 18.54 -20.20 18.44
CA THR A 473 18.49 -19.16 19.45
C THR A 473 19.75 -18.29 19.37
N ILE A 474 19.58 -16.97 19.38
CA ILE A 474 20.72 -16.04 19.38
C ILE A 474 21.27 -15.91 20.80
N THR A 475 22.57 -16.20 20.93
CA THR A 475 23.35 -16.08 22.17
C THR A 475 24.31 -14.88 22.10
N ALA A 476 24.92 -14.52 23.24
CA ALA A 476 25.91 -13.44 23.30
C ALA A 476 27.13 -13.67 22.37
N ASN A 477 27.59 -14.92 22.25
CA ASN A 477 28.72 -15.27 21.38
C ASN A 477 28.42 -15.03 19.90
N VAL A 478 27.21 -15.38 19.46
CA VAL A 478 26.75 -15.12 18.07
C VAL A 478 26.76 -13.63 17.79
N ILE A 479 26.34 -12.81 18.74
CA ILE A 479 26.34 -11.34 18.58
C ILE A 479 27.76 -10.81 18.44
N GLU A 480 28.71 -11.31 19.21
CA GLU A 480 30.12 -10.89 19.15
C GLU A 480 30.75 -11.25 17.80
N GLU A 481 30.52 -12.47 17.31
CA GLU A 481 31.00 -12.89 15.98
C GLU A 481 30.41 -12.02 14.86
N VAL A 482 29.14 -11.68 14.95
CA VAL A 482 28.50 -10.78 13.97
C VAL A 482 29.02 -9.35 14.09
N GLN A 483 29.31 -8.84 15.30
CA GLN A 483 29.87 -7.50 15.48
C GLN A 483 31.27 -7.35 14.86
N ASP A 484 32.08 -8.42 14.86
CA ASP A 484 33.38 -8.42 14.20
C ASP A 484 33.26 -8.28 12.67
N LEU A 485 32.21 -8.87 12.09
CA LEU A 485 31.93 -8.81 10.66
C LEU A 485 31.25 -7.48 10.25
N PHE A 486 30.32 -6.98 11.06
CA PHE A 486 29.50 -5.81 10.74
C PHE A 486 29.73 -4.68 11.73
N MET A 487 30.65 -3.77 11.41
CA MET A 487 30.99 -2.63 12.27
C MET A 487 29.92 -1.54 12.25
N ASP A 488 29.70 -0.86 13.38
CA ASP A 488 28.90 0.36 13.39
C ASP A 488 29.65 1.56 12.76
N ALA A 489 28.91 2.60 12.41
CA ALA A 489 29.46 3.78 11.73
C ALA A 489 30.54 4.52 12.53
N ARG A 490 30.42 4.59 13.86
CA ARG A 490 31.39 5.27 14.73
C ARG A 490 32.68 4.45 14.78
N THR A 491 32.58 3.15 14.99
CA THR A 491 33.75 2.23 14.99
C THR A 491 34.46 2.23 13.63
N SER A 492 33.71 2.23 12.53
CA SER A 492 34.26 2.33 11.17
C SER A 492 35.04 3.64 10.94
N ALA A 493 34.45 4.79 11.31
CA ALA A 493 35.10 6.09 11.18
C ALA A 493 36.37 6.20 12.04
N SER A 494 36.35 5.68 13.27
CA SER A 494 37.54 5.64 14.14
C SER A 494 38.66 4.77 13.57
N LYS A 495 38.34 3.60 12.98
CA LYS A 495 39.36 2.76 12.33
C LYS A 495 39.94 3.41 11.08
N LEU A 496 39.13 4.13 10.31
CA LEU A 496 39.59 4.83 9.11
C LEU A 496 40.57 5.97 9.47
N THR A 497 40.20 6.80 10.43
CA THR A 497 41.04 7.90 10.92
C THR A 497 42.36 7.42 11.52
N ALA A 498 42.34 6.31 12.28
CA ALA A 498 43.57 5.69 12.79
C ALA A 498 44.50 5.22 11.67
N LYS A 499 43.96 4.56 10.63
CA LYS A 499 44.75 4.13 9.47
C LYS A 499 45.32 5.30 8.65
N GLU A 500 44.58 6.40 8.54
CA GLU A 500 45.08 7.62 7.88
C GLU A 500 46.22 8.26 8.68
N ALA A 501 46.11 8.30 10.01
CA ALA A 501 47.18 8.78 10.87
C ALA A 501 48.46 7.93 10.75
N GLU A 502 48.34 6.60 10.76
CA GLU A 502 49.47 5.67 10.56
C GLU A 502 50.16 5.88 9.20
N LYS A 503 49.38 6.07 8.12
CA LYS A 503 49.95 6.37 6.79
C LYS A 503 50.72 7.68 6.77
N THR A 504 50.22 8.70 7.46
CA THR A 504 50.85 10.03 7.51
C THR A 504 52.15 10.01 8.31
N VAL A 505 52.22 9.21 9.37
CA VAL A 505 53.46 8.97 10.13
C VAL A 505 54.46 8.17 9.30
N ALA A 506 54.01 7.13 8.58
CA ALA A 506 54.88 6.32 7.73
C ALA A 506 55.53 7.12 6.59
N THR A 507 54.78 8.03 5.93
CA THR A 507 55.33 8.92 4.90
C THR A 507 56.24 10.00 5.47
N ALA A 508 55.97 10.51 6.68
CA ALA A 508 56.85 11.45 7.37
C ALA A 508 58.16 10.82 7.86
N SER A 509 58.18 9.51 8.11
CA SER A 509 59.40 8.76 8.46
C SER A 509 60.22 8.27 7.26
N GLN A 510 59.71 8.43 6.03
CA GLN A 510 60.40 8.09 4.77
C GLN A 510 60.92 9.32 4.00
N ALA A 511 60.55 10.53 4.44
CA ALA A 511 61.12 11.81 3.98
C ALA A 511 62.17 12.29 4.99
#